data_AF-A0A0F2RS10-F1
#
_entry.id   AF-A0A0F2RS10-F1
#
_cell.length_a   1.000
_cell.length_b   1.000
_cell.length_c   1.000
_cell.angle_alpha   90.00
_cell.angle_beta   90.00
_cell.angle_gamma   90.00
#
_symmetry.space_group_name_H-M   'P 1'
#
loop_
_entity.id
_entity.type
_entity.pdbx_description
1 polymer ?
#
loop_
_entity_poly.entity_id
_entity_poly.type
_entity_poly.pdbx_seq_one_letter_code
_entity_poly.pdbx_strand_id
1 'polypeptide(L)'
;MPHDHHDHDDYHHEGMSSSGHPYRADNDGPLTYWQRLEIAVRELLVEKSHLTPAQIATQIEVMDARSPANGAAVVARAWIDPVFKAHLLSDASAASREMGFDIGPLNLIAVENTADAHNLIVCTLCSCYPRNLLGLPPDWYKTREYRSRAVREPRAVLREFGLDLAESVTVRVHDSTADMRYMVLPARPEGTEGLSQEQLASLVTRDSMIGTGLPRQP
;
A
#
# COMPACT_ATOMS: atom_id res chain seq x y z
N MET A 1 20.36 24.71 59.52
CA MET A 1 20.14 23.56 58.64
C MET A 1 20.28 24.06 57.22
N PRO A 2 21.39 23.80 56.51
CA PRO A 2 21.44 24.06 55.07
C PRO A 2 20.74 22.90 54.35
N HIS A 3 19.78 23.22 53.49
CA HIS A 3 19.25 22.25 52.54
C HIS A 3 20.08 22.39 51.27
N ASP A 4 20.76 21.31 50.90
CA ASP A 4 21.41 21.14 49.61
C ASP A 4 20.34 21.25 48.51
N HIS A 5 20.45 22.30 47.69
CA HIS A 5 19.75 22.38 46.42
C HIS A 5 20.65 21.70 45.39
N HIS A 6 20.24 20.51 44.95
CA HIS A 6 20.78 19.92 43.73
C HIS A 6 20.33 20.77 42.55
N ASP A 7 21.31 21.30 41.82
CA ASP A 7 21.16 21.82 40.47
C ASP A 7 20.53 20.74 39.59
N HIS A 8 19.27 20.92 39.23
CA HIS A 8 18.71 20.28 38.06
C HIS A 8 18.97 21.23 36.89
N ASP A 9 19.93 20.85 36.06
CA ASP A 9 20.11 21.44 34.73
C ASP A 9 18.78 21.31 33.96
N ASP A 10 18.01 22.41 33.92
CA ASP A 10 16.86 22.60 33.06
C ASP A 10 17.34 22.62 31.59
N TYR A 11 17.60 21.44 31.02
CA TYR A 11 17.61 21.26 29.58
C TYR A 11 16.17 21.43 29.07
N HIS A 12 15.75 22.68 28.94
CA HIS A 12 14.58 23.03 28.16
C HIS A 12 14.82 22.59 26.71
N HIS A 13 14.32 21.41 26.35
CA HIS A 13 14.16 21.01 24.95
C HIS A 13 13.09 21.91 24.30
N GLU A 14 13.45 23.15 23.99
CA GLU A 14 12.61 24.02 23.18
C GLU A 14 12.26 23.30 21.88
N GLY A 15 10.97 22.98 21.69
CA GLY A 15 10.44 22.42 20.45
C GLY A 15 10.15 20.92 20.44
N MET A 16 10.34 20.17 21.54
CA MET A 16 9.95 18.75 21.62
C MET A 16 8.73 18.52 22.52
N SER A 17 7.77 17.74 22.03
CA SER A 17 6.63 17.26 22.81
C SER A 17 7.08 16.30 23.92
N SER A 18 6.22 16.09 24.92
CA SER A 18 6.46 15.15 26.04
C SER A 18 6.71 13.70 25.60
N SER A 19 6.43 13.36 24.34
CA SER A 19 6.72 12.06 23.72
C SER A 19 8.01 12.04 22.88
N GLY A 20 8.84 13.08 22.94
CA GLY A 20 10.15 13.10 22.27
C GLY A 20 10.14 13.39 20.77
N HIS A 21 8.99 13.80 20.22
CA HIS A 21 8.87 14.24 18.83
C HIS A 21 8.78 15.76 18.74
N PRO A 22 9.33 16.40 17.69
CA PRO A 22 9.15 17.83 17.48
C PRO A 22 7.67 18.18 17.48
N TYR A 23 7.30 19.32 18.07
CA TYR A 23 5.96 19.87 17.86
C TYR A 23 5.77 20.07 16.36
N ARG A 24 4.80 19.36 15.78
CA ARG A 24 4.37 19.60 14.40
C ARG A 24 3.82 21.02 14.39
N ALA A 25 4.31 21.87 13.50
CA ALA A 25 3.72 23.19 13.31
C ALA A 25 2.22 23.03 13.06
N ASP A 26 1.40 23.77 13.81
CA ASP A 26 -0.04 23.78 13.58
C ASP A 26 -0.29 24.20 12.14
N ASN A 27 -1.27 23.53 11.51
CA ASN A 27 -1.61 23.78 10.12
C ASN A 27 -2.53 25.02 10.00
N ASP A 28 -2.29 26.04 10.82
CA ASP A 28 -3.09 27.26 11.03
C ASP A 28 -2.86 28.31 9.92
N GLY A 29 -2.46 27.86 8.74
CA GLY A 29 -2.36 28.69 7.56
C GLY A 29 -3.73 28.96 6.91
N PRO A 30 -3.85 30.00 6.08
CA PRO A 30 -5.04 30.17 5.26
C PRO A 30 -5.22 28.96 4.35
N LEU A 31 -6.48 28.54 4.17
CA LEU A 31 -6.81 27.42 3.29
C LEU A 31 -6.21 27.63 1.88
N THR A 32 -5.56 26.59 1.37
CA THR A 32 -5.08 26.56 -0.01
C THR A 32 -6.25 26.65 -0.99
N TYR A 33 -5.96 26.96 -2.26
CA TYR A 33 -6.97 26.95 -3.31
C TYR A 33 -7.74 25.62 -3.37
N TRP A 34 -7.03 24.49 -3.33
CA TRP A 34 -7.63 23.16 -3.43
C TRP A 34 -8.47 22.79 -2.20
N GLN A 35 -8.06 23.19 -1.00
CA GLN A 35 -8.88 23.00 0.21
C GLN A 35 -10.18 23.82 0.13
N ARG A 36 -10.11 25.08 -0.32
CA ARG A 36 -11.31 25.91 -0.52
C ARG A 36 -12.24 25.32 -1.59
N LEU A 37 -11.69 24.82 -2.69
CA LEU A 37 -12.45 24.20 -3.75
C LEU A 37 -13.15 22.91 -3.28
N GLU A 38 -12.46 22.05 -2.52
CA GLU A 38 -13.04 20.85 -1.93
C GLU A 38 -14.24 21.21 -1.04
N ILE A 39 -14.05 22.14 -0.10
CA ILE A 39 -15.13 22.59 0.80
C ILE A 39 -16.30 23.15 0.00
N ALA A 40 -16.05 24.03 -0.97
CA ALA A 40 -17.11 24.62 -1.78
C ALA A 40 -17.92 23.58 -2.56
N VAL A 41 -17.25 22.59 -3.19
CA VAL A 41 -17.94 21.51 -3.91
C VAL A 41 -18.72 20.61 -2.95
N ARG A 42 -18.13 20.25 -1.81
CA ARG A 42 -18.77 19.42 -0.80
C ARG A 42 -20.03 20.07 -0.23
N GLU A 43 -19.95 21.33 0.17
CA GLU A 43 -21.08 22.09 0.70
C GLU A 43 -22.18 22.30 -0.36
N LEU A 44 -21.80 22.60 -1.61
CA LEU A 44 -22.78 22.76 -2.71
C LEU A 44 -23.56 21.48 -3.00
N LEU A 45 -22.91 20.30 -2.95
CA LEU A 45 -23.56 19.01 -3.13
C LEU A 45 -24.52 18.68 -1.98
N VAL A 46 -24.19 19.12 -0.75
CA VAL A 46 -25.07 18.97 0.42
C VAL A 46 -26.26 19.92 0.32
N GLU A 47 -26.05 21.20 0.01
CA GLU A 47 -27.11 22.19 -0.16
C GLU A 47 -28.12 21.77 -1.23
N LYS A 48 -27.62 21.19 -2.34
CA LYS A 48 -28.45 20.64 -3.42
C LYS A 48 -29.06 19.27 -3.12
N SER A 49 -28.88 18.74 -1.90
CA SER A 49 -29.41 17.44 -1.47
C SER A 49 -28.95 16.24 -2.33
N HIS A 50 -27.80 16.35 -3.01
CA HIS A 50 -27.20 15.23 -3.74
C HIS A 50 -26.43 14.29 -2.79
N LEU A 51 -25.90 14.83 -1.70
CA LEU A 51 -25.19 14.11 -0.64
C LEU A 51 -25.62 14.66 0.72
N THR A 52 -25.37 13.89 1.78
CA THR A 52 -25.47 14.36 3.16
C THR A 52 -24.10 14.37 3.83
N PRO A 53 -23.87 15.21 4.85
CA PRO A 53 -22.62 15.18 5.62
C PRO A 53 -22.31 13.79 6.19
N ALA A 54 -23.33 13.07 6.65
CA ALA A 54 -23.20 11.71 7.16
C ALA A 54 -22.71 10.72 6.08
N GLN A 55 -23.25 10.76 4.87
CA GLN A 55 -22.78 9.92 3.76
C GLN A 55 -21.32 10.20 3.40
N ILE A 56 -20.91 11.47 3.41
CA ILE A 56 -19.51 11.84 3.15
C ILE A 56 -18.59 11.30 4.24
N ALA A 57 -18.96 11.50 5.52
CA ALA A 57 -18.19 10.99 6.65
C ALA A 57 -18.04 9.46 6.61
N THR A 58 -19.14 8.73 6.41
CA THR A 58 -19.11 7.27 6.26
C THR A 58 -18.22 6.83 5.09
N GLN A 59 -18.27 7.53 3.96
CA GLN A 59 -17.43 7.18 2.81
C GLN A 59 -15.94 7.43 3.06
N ILE A 60 -15.59 8.46 3.84
CA ILE A 60 -14.22 8.72 4.29
C ILE A 60 -13.76 7.57 5.20
N GLU A 61 -14.55 7.20 6.20
CA GLU A 61 -14.25 6.08 7.10
C GLU A 61 -14.03 4.77 6.33
N VAL A 62 -14.89 4.48 5.36
CA VAL A 62 -14.74 3.30 4.47
C VAL A 62 -13.46 3.36 3.64
N MET A 63 -13.02 4.55 3.22
CA MET A 63 -11.77 4.72 2.47
C MET A 63 -10.55 4.51 3.36
N ASP A 64 -10.57 5.08 4.57
CA ASP A 64 -9.46 5.06 5.54
C ASP A 64 -9.28 3.69 6.20
N ALA A 65 -10.35 2.91 6.32
CA ALA A 65 -10.28 1.54 6.84
C ALA A 65 -9.53 0.56 5.92
N ARG A 66 -9.23 0.95 4.67
CA ARG A 66 -8.59 0.06 3.69
C ARG A 66 -7.12 -0.16 4.02
N SER A 67 -6.73 -1.43 4.08
CA SER A 67 -5.39 -1.86 4.46
C SER A 67 -4.85 -2.91 3.47
N PRO A 68 -3.51 -3.00 3.27
CA PRO A 68 -2.91 -4.09 2.51
C PRO A 68 -3.03 -5.48 3.18
N ALA A 69 -3.57 -5.57 4.41
CA ALA A 69 -3.68 -6.82 5.16
C ALA A 69 -4.47 -7.92 4.43
N ASN A 70 -5.52 -7.56 3.67
CA ASN A 70 -6.30 -8.54 2.92
C ASN A 70 -5.45 -9.22 1.83
N GLY A 71 -4.69 -8.43 1.06
CA GLY A 71 -3.74 -8.97 0.09
C GLY A 71 -2.66 -9.84 0.74
N ALA A 72 -2.15 -9.44 1.90
CA ALA A 72 -1.17 -10.23 2.64
C ALA A 72 -1.73 -11.60 3.06
N ALA A 73 -3.00 -11.64 3.51
CA ALA A 73 -3.67 -12.90 3.83
C ALA A 73 -3.87 -13.79 2.59
N VAL A 74 -4.23 -13.21 1.43
CA VAL A 74 -4.34 -13.95 0.15
C VAL A 74 -2.99 -14.59 -0.22
N VAL A 75 -1.91 -13.81 -0.19
CA VAL A 75 -0.55 -14.29 -0.49
C VAL A 75 -0.13 -15.40 0.48
N ALA A 76 -0.32 -15.19 1.78
CA ALA A 76 0.05 -16.16 2.81
C ALA A 76 -0.68 -17.50 2.65
N ARG A 77 -1.98 -17.47 2.33
CA ARG A 77 -2.74 -18.70 2.02
C ARG A 77 -2.18 -19.39 0.78
N ALA A 78 -1.91 -18.65 -0.29
CA ALA A 78 -1.35 -19.21 -1.52
C ALA A 78 0.05 -19.85 -1.33
N TRP A 79 0.82 -19.42 -0.33
CA TRP A 79 2.11 -20.04 0.01
C TRP A 79 2.02 -21.39 0.70
N ILE A 80 0.89 -21.73 1.31
CA ILE A 80 0.69 -22.97 2.09
C ILE A 80 -0.39 -23.89 1.51
N ASP A 81 -1.23 -23.39 0.62
CA ASP A 81 -2.31 -24.12 -0.03
C ASP A 81 -2.10 -24.09 -1.57
N PRO A 82 -1.48 -25.14 -2.15
CA PRO A 82 -1.23 -25.21 -3.59
C PRO A 82 -2.51 -25.21 -4.44
N VAL A 83 -3.63 -25.72 -3.91
CA VAL A 83 -4.93 -25.74 -4.60
C VAL A 83 -5.47 -24.32 -4.67
N PHE A 84 -5.45 -23.59 -3.55
CA PHE A 84 -5.81 -22.18 -3.53
C PHE A 84 -4.88 -21.35 -4.41
N LYS A 85 -3.58 -21.62 -4.42
CA LYS A 85 -2.63 -20.94 -5.32
C LYS A 85 -3.00 -21.12 -6.79
N ALA A 86 -3.29 -22.35 -7.21
CA ALA A 86 -3.72 -22.62 -8.58
C ALA A 86 -5.04 -21.89 -8.91
N HIS A 87 -5.98 -21.85 -7.96
CA HIS A 87 -7.22 -21.10 -8.12
C HIS A 87 -6.96 -19.58 -8.24
N LEU A 88 -6.15 -19.01 -7.36
CA LEU A 88 -5.74 -17.60 -7.35
C LEU A 88 -5.11 -17.16 -8.67
N LEU A 89 -4.26 -18.00 -9.27
CA LEU A 89 -3.60 -17.70 -10.54
C LEU A 89 -4.54 -17.83 -11.74
N SER A 90 -5.60 -18.63 -11.64
CA SER A 90 -6.62 -18.76 -12.68
C SER A 90 -7.69 -17.67 -12.60
N ASP A 91 -8.16 -17.35 -11.39
CA ASP A 91 -9.17 -16.33 -11.12
C ASP A 91 -8.94 -15.74 -9.73
N ALA A 92 -8.10 -14.70 -9.68
CA ALA A 92 -7.80 -14.03 -8.42
C ALA A 92 -9.04 -13.33 -7.82
N SER A 93 -10.01 -13.02 -8.68
CA SER A 93 -11.23 -12.36 -8.27
C SER A 93 -12.13 -13.31 -7.48
N ALA A 94 -12.34 -14.52 -7.97
CA ALA A 94 -13.07 -15.57 -7.27
C ALA A 94 -12.33 -16.00 -5.99
N ALA A 95 -11.04 -16.31 -6.09
CA ALA A 95 -10.23 -16.76 -4.95
C ALA A 95 -10.21 -15.75 -3.79
N SER A 96 -10.11 -14.45 -4.07
CA SER A 96 -10.16 -13.42 -3.03
C SER A 96 -11.54 -13.32 -2.36
N ARG A 97 -12.63 -13.51 -3.13
CA ARG A 97 -13.99 -13.50 -2.59
C ARG A 97 -14.30 -14.73 -1.75
N GLU A 98 -13.71 -15.90 -2.05
CA GLU A 98 -13.80 -17.09 -1.20
C GLU A 98 -13.23 -16.86 0.22
N MET A 99 -12.27 -15.94 0.35
CA MET A 99 -11.75 -15.52 1.65
C MET A 99 -12.62 -14.47 2.35
N GLY A 100 -13.75 -14.07 1.74
CA GLY A 100 -14.63 -13.04 2.25
C GLY A 100 -14.20 -11.60 1.94
N PHE A 101 -13.21 -11.40 1.07
CA PHE A 101 -12.75 -10.05 0.71
C PHE A 101 -13.56 -9.48 -0.45
N ASP A 102 -14.18 -8.32 -0.24
CA ASP A 102 -14.81 -7.56 -1.31
C ASP A 102 -13.76 -6.83 -2.14
N ILE A 103 -13.48 -7.33 -3.34
CA ILE A 103 -12.57 -6.67 -4.28
C ILE A 103 -13.29 -5.71 -5.25
N GLY A 104 -14.59 -5.47 -5.06
CA GLY A 104 -15.42 -4.63 -5.92
C GLY A 104 -15.63 -5.23 -7.32
N PRO A 105 -15.93 -4.38 -8.33
CA PRO A 105 -16.17 -4.80 -9.71
C PRO A 105 -14.87 -5.06 -10.50
N LEU A 106 -13.72 -5.13 -9.81
CA LEU A 106 -12.42 -5.28 -10.45
C LEU A 106 -12.28 -6.66 -11.10
N ASN A 107 -11.66 -6.71 -12.28
CA ASN A 107 -11.08 -7.93 -12.81
C ASN A 107 -9.65 -8.08 -12.24
N LEU A 108 -9.54 -8.73 -11.08
CA LEU A 108 -8.29 -8.94 -10.39
C LEU A 108 -7.50 -10.10 -11.02
N ILE A 109 -6.21 -9.87 -11.26
CA ILE A 109 -5.26 -10.84 -11.82
C ILE A 109 -4.07 -10.95 -10.87
N ALA A 110 -3.78 -12.17 -10.40
CA ALA A 110 -2.57 -12.45 -9.65
C ALA A 110 -1.43 -12.82 -10.63
N VAL A 111 -0.28 -12.18 -10.47
CA VAL A 111 0.92 -12.46 -11.29
C VAL A 111 2.04 -12.99 -10.39
N GLU A 112 2.49 -14.21 -10.66
CA GLU A 112 3.44 -14.92 -9.80
C GLU A 112 4.89 -14.54 -10.10
N ASN A 113 5.63 -14.19 -9.04
CA ASN A 113 7.09 -14.17 -9.09
C ASN A 113 7.65 -15.58 -8.97
N THR A 114 8.61 -15.90 -9.83
CA THR A 114 9.33 -17.18 -9.87
C THR A 114 10.83 -16.91 -9.79
N ALA A 115 11.64 -17.98 -9.78
CA ALA A 115 13.10 -17.82 -9.83
C ALA A 115 13.59 -17.04 -11.07
N ASP A 116 12.85 -17.15 -12.19
CA ASP A 116 13.26 -16.57 -13.48
C ASP A 116 12.46 -15.32 -13.87
N ALA A 117 11.42 -14.95 -13.12
CA ALA A 117 10.55 -13.83 -13.45
C ALA A 117 10.12 -13.02 -12.23
N HIS A 118 10.26 -11.70 -12.33
CA HIS A 118 9.79 -10.72 -11.35
C HIS A 118 8.76 -9.80 -11.99
N ASN A 119 7.60 -9.64 -11.36
CA ASN A 119 6.51 -8.81 -11.85
C ASN A 119 6.51 -7.46 -11.13
N LEU A 120 6.21 -6.40 -11.87
CA LEU A 120 6.09 -5.03 -11.36
C LEU A 120 4.80 -4.39 -11.87
N ILE A 121 4.02 -3.77 -11.00
CA ILE A 121 2.72 -3.19 -11.36
C ILE A 121 2.81 -1.67 -11.44
N VAL A 122 2.21 -1.08 -12.48
CA VAL A 122 2.11 0.37 -12.64
C VAL A 122 0.76 0.76 -13.25
N CYS A 123 0.40 2.03 -13.13
CA CYS A 123 -0.63 2.65 -13.95
C CYS A 123 -0.05 3.92 -14.57
N THR A 124 0.46 3.81 -15.80
CA THR A 124 1.15 4.92 -16.47
C THR A 124 0.23 6.14 -16.65
N LEU A 125 -1.06 5.90 -16.88
CA LEU A 125 -2.04 6.94 -17.20
C LEU A 125 -2.58 7.70 -15.97
N CYS A 126 -2.66 7.05 -14.80
CA CYS A 126 -3.20 7.70 -13.60
C CYS A 126 -2.71 7.07 -12.29
N SER A 127 -3.50 6.16 -11.70
CA SER A 127 -3.26 5.57 -10.38
C SER A 127 -4.12 4.32 -10.11
N CYS A 128 -4.52 3.59 -11.16
CA CYS A 128 -5.30 2.35 -11.06
C CYS A 128 -4.62 1.37 -10.10
N TYR A 129 -5.39 0.87 -9.13
CA TYR A 129 -4.89 0.05 -8.02
C TYR A 129 -6.03 -0.76 -7.38
N PRO A 130 -5.81 -2.01 -6.92
CA PRO A 130 -6.83 -2.84 -6.27
C PRO A 130 -7.11 -2.39 -4.82
N ARG A 131 -7.76 -1.24 -4.65
CA ARG A 131 -7.84 -0.53 -3.35
C ARG A 131 -8.51 -1.32 -2.23
N ASN A 132 -9.53 -2.11 -2.54
CA ASN A 132 -10.24 -2.88 -1.52
C ASN A 132 -9.42 -4.06 -1.00
N LEU A 133 -8.38 -4.48 -1.74
CA LEU A 133 -7.51 -5.58 -1.35
C LEU A 133 -6.16 -5.11 -0.79
N LEU A 134 -5.57 -4.10 -1.42
CA LEU A 134 -4.21 -3.64 -1.12
C LEU A 134 -4.13 -2.27 -0.43
N GLY A 135 -5.27 -1.67 -0.05
CA GLY A 135 -5.32 -0.33 0.52
C GLY A 135 -5.23 0.80 -0.51
N LEU A 136 -5.06 2.04 -0.05
CA LEU A 136 -4.77 3.15 -0.95
C LEU A 136 -3.38 2.98 -1.60
N PRO A 137 -3.21 3.34 -2.89
CA PRO A 137 -1.90 3.31 -3.51
C PRO A 137 -0.94 4.26 -2.78
N PRO A 138 0.33 3.88 -2.59
CA PRO A 138 1.35 4.78 -2.03
C PRO A 138 1.45 6.09 -2.81
N ASP A 139 1.93 7.14 -2.17
CA ASP A 139 2.09 8.44 -2.85
C ASP A 139 3.04 8.34 -4.05
N TRP A 140 4.16 7.65 -3.90
CA TRP A 140 5.13 7.41 -4.98
C TRP A 140 4.52 6.69 -6.19
N TYR A 141 3.53 5.82 -6.00
CA TYR A 141 2.90 5.08 -7.10
C TYR A 141 2.16 6.02 -8.07
N LYS A 142 1.66 7.16 -7.55
CA LYS A 142 0.91 8.16 -8.30
C LYS A 142 1.80 9.18 -9.01
N THR A 143 3.10 9.23 -8.66
CA THR A 143 4.01 10.25 -9.18
C THR A 143 4.42 9.97 -10.62
N ARG A 144 4.82 11.04 -11.33
CA ARG A 144 5.27 10.93 -12.71
C ARG A 144 6.58 10.15 -12.81
N GLU A 145 7.43 10.26 -11.80
CA GLU A 145 8.72 9.60 -11.70
C GLU A 145 8.53 8.08 -11.77
N TYR A 146 7.68 7.51 -10.91
CA TYR A 146 7.41 6.08 -10.96
C TYR A 146 6.71 5.69 -12.28
N ARG A 147 5.60 6.38 -12.59
CA ARG A 147 4.70 6.01 -13.70
C ARG A 147 5.38 6.04 -15.06
N SER A 148 6.28 6.98 -15.32
CA SER A 148 6.96 7.09 -16.61
C SER A 148 8.18 6.15 -16.73
N ARG A 149 8.86 5.86 -15.61
CA ARG A 149 10.11 5.11 -15.61
C ARG A 149 9.91 3.62 -15.44
N ALA A 150 8.89 3.18 -14.70
CA ALA A 150 8.64 1.76 -14.44
C ALA A 150 8.47 0.94 -15.74
N VAL A 151 7.90 1.51 -16.80
CA VAL A 151 7.74 0.84 -18.10
C VAL A 151 8.95 0.94 -19.04
N ARG A 152 9.93 1.81 -18.73
CA ARG A 152 11.08 2.10 -19.61
C ARG A 152 12.38 1.55 -19.05
N GLU A 153 12.59 1.71 -17.76
CA GLU A 153 13.81 1.32 -17.05
C GLU A 153 13.49 0.66 -15.70
N PRO A 154 12.67 -0.41 -15.69
CA PRO A 154 12.17 -1.02 -14.45
C PRO A 154 13.28 -1.43 -13.49
N ARG A 155 14.41 -1.97 -13.97
CA ARG A 155 15.54 -2.34 -13.11
C ARG A 155 16.19 -1.13 -12.41
N ALA A 156 16.22 0.03 -13.05
CA ALA A 156 16.75 1.24 -12.41
C ALA A 156 15.80 1.72 -11.30
N VAL A 157 14.50 1.71 -11.57
CA VAL A 157 13.46 2.02 -10.56
C VAL A 157 13.54 1.05 -9.38
N LEU A 158 13.65 -0.26 -9.62
CA LEU A 158 13.75 -1.26 -8.55
C LEU A 158 15.00 -1.06 -7.68
N ARG A 159 16.15 -0.69 -8.27
CA ARG A 159 17.36 -0.36 -7.50
C ARG A 159 17.17 0.84 -6.57
N GLU A 160 16.33 1.82 -6.93
CA GLU A 160 15.99 2.94 -6.05
C GLU A 160 15.13 2.51 -4.85
N PHE A 161 14.35 1.44 -4.99
CA PHE A 161 13.67 0.76 -3.88
C PHE A 161 14.58 -0.19 -3.10
N GLY A 162 15.87 -0.29 -3.45
CA GLY A 162 16.83 -1.20 -2.83
C GLY A 162 16.73 -2.64 -3.32
N LEU A 163 16.02 -2.91 -4.42
CA LEU A 163 15.90 -4.23 -5.03
C LEU A 163 16.76 -4.32 -6.30
N ASP A 164 17.91 -4.99 -6.19
CA ASP A 164 18.76 -5.31 -7.32
C ASP A 164 18.52 -6.75 -7.78
N LEU A 165 18.02 -6.91 -9.01
CA LEU A 165 17.68 -8.22 -9.58
C LEU A 165 18.78 -8.67 -10.54
N ALA A 166 19.16 -9.94 -10.46
CA ALA A 166 20.09 -10.55 -11.40
C ALA A 166 19.65 -10.33 -12.87
N GLU A 167 20.63 -10.18 -13.77
CA GLU A 167 20.35 -9.91 -15.19
C GLU A 167 19.54 -11.03 -15.85
N SER A 168 19.69 -12.27 -15.37
CA SER A 168 18.95 -13.45 -15.84
C SER A 168 17.45 -13.41 -15.50
N VAL A 169 17.04 -12.68 -14.46
CA VAL A 169 15.63 -12.61 -14.04
C VAL A 169 14.85 -11.70 -14.97
N THR A 170 13.83 -12.20 -15.66
CA THR A 170 12.98 -11.39 -16.53
C THR A 170 12.09 -10.47 -15.70
N VAL A 171 12.14 -9.15 -15.94
CA VAL A 171 11.22 -8.20 -15.31
C VAL A 171 10.01 -7.97 -16.21
N ARG A 172 8.82 -8.31 -15.71
CA ARG A 172 7.53 -8.15 -16.42
C ARG A 172 6.74 -7.01 -15.80
N VAL A 173 6.56 -5.92 -16.55
CA VAL A 173 5.82 -4.75 -16.09
C VAL A 173 4.38 -4.83 -16.56
N HIS A 174 3.44 -4.76 -15.62
CA HIS A 174 2.00 -4.82 -15.86
C HIS A 174 1.41 -3.41 -15.72
N ASP A 175 1.03 -2.82 -16.85
CA ASP A 175 0.41 -1.49 -16.88
C ASP A 175 -1.12 -1.60 -16.81
N SER A 176 -1.71 -1.02 -15.77
CA SER A 176 -3.13 -1.05 -15.47
C SER A 176 -3.90 -0.02 -16.31
N THR A 177 -3.98 -0.25 -17.62
CA THR A 177 -4.56 0.67 -18.61
C THR A 177 -6.07 0.49 -18.84
N ALA A 178 -6.64 -0.63 -18.41
CA ALA A 178 -8.06 -0.98 -18.57
C ALA A 178 -8.68 -1.35 -17.22
N ASP A 179 -9.70 -2.21 -17.23
CA ASP A 179 -10.44 -2.65 -16.03
C ASP A 179 -9.73 -3.77 -15.23
N MET A 180 -8.60 -4.25 -15.75
CA MET A 180 -7.74 -5.21 -15.05
C MET A 180 -7.02 -4.54 -13.89
N ARG A 181 -6.96 -5.21 -12.74
CA ARG A 181 -6.11 -4.82 -11.61
C ARG A 181 -5.20 -5.98 -11.28
N TYR A 182 -3.94 -5.68 -11.08
CA TYR A 182 -2.93 -6.70 -10.80
C TYR A 182 -2.60 -6.72 -9.31
N MET A 183 -2.22 -7.89 -8.81
CA MET A 183 -1.45 -8.05 -7.58
C MET A 183 -0.30 -9.02 -7.85
N VAL A 184 0.88 -8.73 -7.31
CA VAL A 184 1.99 -9.67 -7.36
C VAL A 184 1.77 -10.73 -6.29
N LEU A 185 1.91 -12.00 -6.66
CA LEU A 185 2.13 -13.10 -5.73
C LEU A 185 3.66 -13.26 -5.59
N PRO A 186 4.28 -12.67 -4.54
CA PRO A 186 5.72 -12.78 -4.35
C PRO A 186 6.13 -14.22 -4.02
N ALA A 187 7.40 -14.56 -4.25
CA ALA A 187 7.95 -15.83 -3.81
C ALA A 187 7.99 -15.90 -2.27
N ARG A 188 7.72 -17.08 -1.71
CA ARG A 188 7.81 -17.34 -0.26
C ARG A 188 9.27 -17.25 0.18
N PRO A 189 9.62 -16.49 1.23
CA PRO A 189 10.98 -16.47 1.77
C PRO A 189 11.42 -17.84 2.30
N GLU A 190 12.70 -18.16 2.14
CA GLU A 190 13.31 -19.35 2.74
C GLU A 190 13.28 -19.28 4.26
N GLY A 191 13.33 -20.44 4.94
CA GLY A 191 13.35 -20.50 6.41
C GLY A 191 11.99 -20.22 7.06
N THR A 192 10.91 -20.25 6.28
CA THR A 192 9.54 -19.97 6.76
C THR A 192 8.67 -21.22 6.83
N GLU A 193 9.22 -22.43 6.64
CA GLU A 193 8.48 -23.69 6.45
C GLU A 193 7.52 -24.00 7.60
N GLY A 194 7.91 -23.67 8.84
CA GLY A 194 7.11 -23.91 10.05
C GLY A 194 6.22 -22.75 10.50
N LEU A 195 6.17 -21.64 9.75
CA LEU A 195 5.36 -20.48 10.14
C LEU A 195 3.86 -20.71 9.85
N SER A 196 3.02 -20.19 10.74
CA SER A 196 1.57 -20.15 10.53
C SER A 196 1.21 -19.19 9.38
N GLN A 197 -0.03 -19.29 8.89
CA GLN A 197 -0.52 -18.37 7.85
C GLN A 197 -0.46 -16.91 8.31
N GLU A 198 -0.78 -16.62 9.57
CA GLU A 198 -0.74 -15.28 10.15
C GLU A 198 0.70 -14.76 10.22
N GLN A 199 1.65 -15.61 10.63
CA GLN A 199 3.07 -15.27 10.66
C GLN A 199 3.60 -15.00 9.25
N LEU A 200 3.24 -15.83 8.27
CA LEU A 200 3.57 -15.61 6.87
C LEU A 200 2.98 -14.30 6.34
N ALA A 201 1.74 -13.98 6.67
CA ALA A 201 1.09 -12.73 6.25
C ALA A 201 1.85 -11.49 6.79
N SER A 202 2.46 -11.58 7.96
CA SER A 202 3.27 -10.48 8.54
C SER A 202 4.57 -10.18 7.78
N LEU A 203 5.04 -11.15 6.96
CA LEU A 203 6.19 -10.98 6.08
C LEU A 203 5.83 -10.30 4.76
N VAL A 204 4.57 -10.44 4.32
CA VAL A 204 4.10 -9.86 3.06
C VAL A 204 3.96 -8.35 3.22
N THR A 205 4.68 -7.60 2.38
CA THR A 205 4.63 -6.14 2.40
C THR A 205 3.76 -5.63 1.26
N ARG A 206 3.27 -4.39 1.39
CA ARG A 206 2.60 -3.71 0.28
C ARG A 206 3.50 -3.67 -0.96
N ASP A 207 4.78 -3.37 -0.76
CA ASP A 207 5.75 -3.24 -1.85
C ASP A 207 6.03 -4.60 -2.52
N SER A 208 5.99 -5.71 -1.79
CA SER A 208 6.10 -7.05 -2.38
C SER A 208 4.87 -7.46 -3.18
N MET A 209 3.70 -6.91 -2.87
CA MET A 209 2.46 -7.11 -3.66
C MET A 209 2.32 -6.16 -4.85
N ILE A 210 3.11 -5.08 -4.90
CA ILE A 210 3.25 -4.21 -6.08
C ILE A 210 4.39 -4.70 -6.99
N GLY A 211 5.40 -5.35 -6.40
CA GLY A 211 6.62 -5.79 -7.07
C GLY A 211 7.78 -4.80 -6.95
N THR A 212 7.69 -3.77 -6.11
CA THR A 212 8.80 -2.84 -5.85
C THR A 212 9.75 -3.32 -4.75
N GLY A 213 9.37 -4.38 -4.01
CA GLY A 213 10.20 -4.99 -3.00
C GLY A 213 9.97 -6.50 -2.90
N LEU A 214 10.65 -7.13 -1.95
CA LEU A 214 10.46 -8.53 -1.57
C LEU A 214 9.70 -8.63 -0.24
N PRO A 215 9.10 -9.78 0.10
CA PRO A 215 8.63 -10.01 1.45
C PRO A 215 9.80 -9.89 2.45
N ARG A 216 9.47 -9.61 3.71
CA ARG A 216 10.46 -9.59 4.79
C ARG A 216 11.04 -10.99 4.96
N GLN A 217 12.32 -11.05 5.30
CA GLN A 217 12.95 -12.27 5.79
C GLN A 217 12.53 -12.48 7.26
N PRO A 218 12.39 -13.74 7.71
CA PRO A 218 12.06 -14.07 9.10
C PRO A 218 13.12 -13.60 10.11
#